data_AF-A0A956TD48-F1
#
_entry.id   AF-A0A956TD48-F1
#
_cell.length_a   1.000
_cell.length_b   1.000
_cell.length_c   1.000
_cell.angle_alpha   90.00
_cell.angle_beta   90.00
_cell.angle_gamma   90.00
#
_symmetry.space_group_name_H-M   'P 1'
#
loop_
_entity.id
_entity.type
_entity.pdbx_description
1 polymer ?
#
loop_
_entity_poly.entity_id
_entity_poly.type
_entity_poly.pdbx_seq_one_letter_code
_entity_poly.pdbx_strand_id
1 'polypeptide(L)'
;MSQALVRSIERERQARQQAETIAESRTRELYRLNCQLEQMVEEKTVHLRQALEVAQSADRAKSNFIARISHELRTPLTAILGFTELMLAGVVEPLGPRQRTYLEQMQTQGKRLHLLLENLLEFAESEELAPSYAPFLPSQLLLGAREVFANLAAQRGLAFELTQQGEDKPFNGSAETLELVLHGLLSNALRLTPL
;
A
#
# COMPACT_ATOMS: atom_id res chain seq x y z
N MET A 1 -27.46 -82.00 -9.27
CA MET A 1 -26.88 -80.71 -8.84
C MET A 1 -27.30 -79.63 -9.83
N SER A 2 -28.11 -78.69 -9.35
CA SER A 2 -29.18 -77.99 -10.08
C SER A 2 -28.70 -76.93 -11.10
N GLN A 3 -29.30 -76.94 -12.29
CA GLN A 3 -29.18 -75.89 -13.33
C GLN A 3 -29.40 -74.45 -12.80
N ALA A 4 -30.09 -74.30 -11.66
CA ALA A 4 -30.29 -73.01 -11.01
C ALA A 4 -28.98 -72.43 -10.42
N LEU A 5 -28.08 -73.29 -9.90
CA LEU A 5 -26.79 -72.87 -9.36
C LEU A 5 -25.86 -72.37 -10.47
N VAL A 6 -25.85 -73.05 -11.62
CA VAL A 6 -25.08 -72.63 -12.81
C VAL A 6 -25.57 -71.27 -13.31
N ARG A 7 -26.88 -71.08 -13.45
CA ARG A 7 -27.48 -69.79 -13.84
C ARG A 7 -27.20 -68.66 -12.83
N SER A 8 -27.10 -68.98 -11.54
CA SER A 8 -26.76 -67.98 -10.50
C SER A 8 -25.30 -67.53 -10.62
N ILE A 9 -24.38 -68.48 -10.83
CA ILE A 9 -22.94 -68.20 -10.99
C ILE A 9 -22.69 -67.41 -12.28
N GLU A 10 -23.38 -67.72 -13.38
CA GLU A 10 -23.27 -66.98 -14.64
C GLU A 10 -23.73 -65.52 -14.51
N ARG A 11 -24.86 -65.28 -13.81
CA ARG A 11 -25.36 -63.92 -13.54
C ARG A 11 -24.41 -63.13 -12.66
N GLU A 12 -23.87 -63.74 -11.61
CA GLU A 12 -22.89 -63.09 -10.72
C GLU A 12 -21.60 -62.75 -11.46
N ARG A 13 -21.12 -63.65 -12.33
CA ARG A 13 -19.94 -63.42 -13.17
C ARG A 13 -20.18 -62.29 -14.19
N GLN A 14 -21.34 -62.26 -14.85
CA GLN A 14 -21.72 -61.16 -15.74
C GLN A 14 -21.82 -59.82 -15.00
N ALA A 15 -22.44 -59.79 -13.83
CA ALA A 15 -22.57 -58.58 -13.02
C ALA A 15 -21.20 -58.05 -12.56
N ARG A 16 -20.28 -58.93 -12.16
CA ARG A 16 -18.89 -58.55 -11.85
C ARG A 16 -18.16 -58.00 -13.06
N GLN A 17 -18.23 -58.67 -14.21
CA GLN A 17 -17.59 -58.21 -15.45
C GLN A 17 -18.12 -56.82 -15.88
N GLN A 18 -19.43 -56.60 -15.77
CA GLN A 18 -20.06 -55.31 -16.04
C GLN A 18 -19.60 -54.23 -15.06
N ALA A 19 -19.56 -54.54 -13.76
CA ALA A 19 -19.09 -53.61 -12.73
C ALA A 19 -17.62 -53.23 -12.92
N GLU A 20 -16.76 -54.20 -13.28
CA GLU A 20 -15.34 -53.98 -13.58
C GLU A 20 -15.17 -53.07 -14.81
N THR A 21 -15.94 -53.31 -15.86
CA THR A 21 -15.91 -52.47 -17.08
C THR A 21 -16.36 -51.03 -16.78
N ILE A 22 -17.41 -50.85 -15.97
CA ILE A 22 -17.90 -49.53 -15.54
C ILE A 22 -16.88 -48.84 -14.63
N ALA A 23 -16.23 -49.57 -13.73
CA ALA A 23 -15.19 -49.01 -12.87
C ALA A 23 -14.00 -48.53 -13.69
N GLU A 24 -13.51 -49.35 -14.63
CA GLU A 24 -12.43 -48.97 -15.54
C GLU A 24 -12.78 -47.74 -16.39
N SER A 25 -14.00 -47.67 -16.94
CA SER A 25 -14.42 -46.52 -17.74
C SER A 25 -14.46 -45.24 -16.91
N ARG A 26 -14.99 -45.31 -15.68
CA ARG A 26 -15.03 -44.17 -14.74
C ARG A 26 -13.64 -43.75 -14.29
N THR A 27 -12.74 -44.69 -14.02
CA THR A 27 -11.35 -44.37 -13.65
C THR A 27 -10.63 -43.65 -14.79
N ARG A 28 -10.82 -44.09 -16.04
CA ARG A 28 -10.27 -43.40 -17.22
C ARG A 28 -10.86 -42.01 -17.40
N GLU A 29 -12.17 -41.86 -17.20
CA GLU A 29 -12.84 -40.57 -17.25
C GLU A 29 -12.33 -39.62 -16.16
N LEU A 30 -12.23 -40.07 -14.92
CA LEU A 30 -11.66 -39.30 -13.81
C LEU A 30 -10.22 -38.87 -14.11
N TYR A 31 -9.38 -39.77 -14.61
CA TYR A 31 -8.00 -39.44 -14.97
C TYR A 31 -7.96 -38.35 -16.04
N ARG A 32 -8.79 -38.48 -17.09
CA ARG A 32 -8.90 -37.47 -18.16
C ARG A 32 -9.36 -36.12 -17.61
N LEU A 33 -10.42 -36.09 -16.79
CA LEU A 33 -10.89 -34.85 -16.18
C LEU A 33 -9.83 -34.21 -15.30
N ASN A 34 -9.09 -35.02 -14.52
CA ASN A 34 -8.05 -34.50 -13.64
C ASN A 34 -6.91 -33.87 -14.44
N CYS A 35 -6.42 -34.52 -15.50
CA CYS A 35 -5.43 -33.92 -16.39
C CYS A 35 -5.94 -32.63 -17.05
N GLN A 36 -7.22 -32.57 -17.45
CA GLN A 36 -7.81 -31.34 -18.02
C GLN A 36 -7.91 -30.21 -16.99
N LEU A 37 -8.27 -30.54 -15.74
CA LEU A 37 -8.31 -29.58 -14.63
C LEU A 37 -6.92 -29.06 -14.30
N GLU A 38 -5.93 -29.94 -14.19
CA GLU A 38 -4.53 -29.57 -13.96
C GLU A 38 -4.01 -28.63 -15.04
N GLN A 39 -4.28 -28.94 -16.31
CA GLN A 39 -3.91 -28.07 -17.43
C GLN A 39 -4.61 -26.70 -17.34
N MET A 40 -5.91 -26.67 -17.07
CA MET A 40 -6.65 -25.41 -16.96
C MET A 40 -6.20 -24.57 -15.76
N VAL A 41 -5.86 -25.22 -14.64
CA VAL A 41 -5.31 -24.55 -13.46
C VAL A 41 -3.95 -23.95 -13.79
N GLU A 42 -3.07 -24.67 -14.48
CA GLU A 42 -1.76 -24.16 -14.89
C GLU A 42 -1.90 -22.96 -15.84
N GLU A 43 -2.71 -23.09 -16.89
CA GLU A 43 -2.97 -22.01 -17.86
C GLU A 43 -3.51 -20.75 -17.17
N LYS A 44 -4.50 -20.90 -16.28
CA LYS A 44 -5.04 -19.78 -15.49
C LYS A 44 -4.00 -19.19 -14.55
N THR A 45 -3.18 -20.02 -13.93
CA THR A 45 -2.13 -19.57 -13.00
C THR A 45 -1.10 -18.73 -13.74
N VAL A 46 -0.67 -19.16 -14.92
CA VAL A 46 0.26 -18.38 -15.78
C VAL A 46 -0.38 -17.05 -16.19
N HIS A 47 -1.61 -17.06 -16.67
CA HIS A 47 -2.30 -15.82 -17.07
C HIS A 47 -2.48 -14.85 -15.90
N LEU A 48 -2.83 -15.35 -14.71
CA LEU A 48 -2.96 -14.53 -13.50
C LEU A 48 -1.63 -13.93 -13.07
N ARG A 49 -0.53 -14.70 -13.13
CA ARG A 49 0.82 -14.19 -12.83
C ARG A 49 1.22 -13.08 -13.78
N GLN A 50 1.01 -13.26 -15.08
CA GLN A 50 1.31 -12.23 -16.08
C GLN A 50 0.47 -10.96 -15.86
N ALA A 51 -0.83 -11.11 -15.61
CA ALA A 51 -1.69 -9.97 -15.30
C ALA A 51 -1.26 -9.23 -14.02
N LEU A 52 -0.84 -9.97 -12.99
CA LEU A 52 -0.33 -9.41 -11.75
C LEU A 52 0.98 -8.64 -11.97
N GLU A 53 1.92 -9.19 -12.72
CA GLU A 53 3.19 -8.52 -13.05
C GLU A 53 2.96 -7.21 -13.82
N VAL A 54 2.06 -7.22 -14.80
CA VAL A 54 1.67 -6.02 -15.55
C VAL A 54 1.05 -4.98 -14.61
N ALA A 55 0.10 -5.38 -13.77
CA ALA A 55 -0.53 -4.48 -12.80
C ALA A 55 0.50 -3.87 -11.83
N GLN A 56 1.37 -4.69 -11.24
CA GLN A 56 2.42 -4.21 -10.34
C GLN A 56 3.41 -3.27 -11.04
N SER A 57 3.77 -3.53 -12.29
CA SER A 57 4.65 -2.64 -13.06
C SER A 57 4.00 -1.28 -13.31
N ALA A 58 2.69 -1.27 -13.59
CA ALA A 58 1.92 -0.05 -13.81
C ALA A 58 1.79 0.78 -12.53
N ASP A 59 1.54 0.13 -11.39
CA ASP A 59 1.48 0.78 -10.08
C ASP A 59 2.82 1.42 -9.72
N ARG A 60 3.94 0.68 -9.86
CA ARG A 60 5.28 1.23 -9.64
C ARG A 60 5.59 2.41 -10.56
N ALA A 61 5.17 2.35 -11.83
CA ALA A 61 5.38 3.45 -12.76
C ALA A 61 4.58 4.71 -12.36
N LYS A 62 3.35 4.54 -11.88
CA LYS A 62 2.49 5.61 -11.38
C LYS A 62 3.11 6.31 -10.17
N SER A 63 3.56 5.56 -9.17
CA SER A 63 4.14 6.14 -7.96
C SER A 63 5.48 6.82 -8.21
N ASN A 64 6.36 6.21 -9.02
CA ASN A 64 7.60 6.87 -9.45
C ASN A 64 7.35 8.17 -10.21
N PHE A 65 6.31 8.21 -11.05
CA PHE A 65 5.92 9.43 -11.76
C PHE A 65 5.46 10.51 -10.78
N ILE A 66 4.60 10.18 -9.81
CA ILE A 66 4.13 11.13 -8.80
C ILE A 66 5.30 11.64 -7.95
N ALA A 67 6.17 10.75 -7.46
CA ALA A 67 7.32 11.12 -6.65
C ALA A 67 8.24 12.12 -7.36
N ARG A 68 8.56 11.82 -8.63
CA ARG A 68 9.39 12.69 -9.46
C ARG A 68 8.75 14.06 -9.69
N ILE A 69 7.47 14.10 -10.07
CA ILE A 69 6.75 15.37 -10.31
C ILE A 69 6.67 16.19 -9.01
N SER A 70 6.39 15.56 -7.88
CA SER A 70 6.37 16.24 -6.58
C SER A 70 7.73 16.88 -6.26
N HIS A 71 8.85 16.19 -6.52
CA HIS A 71 10.19 16.77 -6.35
C HIS A 71 10.50 17.91 -7.33
N GLU A 72 10.18 17.73 -8.62
CA GLU A 72 10.39 18.74 -9.66
C GLU A 72 9.56 20.01 -9.41
N LEU A 73 8.37 19.88 -8.81
CA LEU A 73 7.51 21.02 -8.44
C LEU A 73 7.89 21.65 -7.10
N ARG A 74 8.39 20.87 -6.13
CA ARG A 74 8.79 21.38 -4.81
C ARG A 74 9.89 22.43 -4.94
N THR A 75 10.91 22.17 -5.75
CA THR A 75 12.09 23.05 -5.92
C THR A 75 11.74 24.48 -6.38
N PRO A 76 11.05 24.69 -7.52
CA PRO A 76 10.69 26.04 -7.97
C PRO A 76 9.68 26.71 -7.03
N LEU A 77 8.76 25.95 -6.42
CA LEU A 77 7.81 26.49 -5.47
C LEU A 77 8.48 27.00 -4.19
N THR A 78 9.44 26.24 -3.65
CA THR A 78 10.25 26.67 -2.50
C THR A 78 11.04 27.94 -2.82
N ALA A 79 11.59 28.07 -4.03
CA ALA A 79 12.25 29.31 -4.45
C ALA A 79 11.28 30.50 -4.51
N ILE A 80 10.09 30.33 -5.12
CA ILE A 80 9.06 31.38 -5.18
C ILE A 80 8.62 31.81 -3.78
N LEU A 81 8.39 30.85 -2.87
CA LEU A 81 8.03 31.14 -1.49
C LEU A 81 9.15 31.88 -0.75
N GLY A 82 10.41 31.46 -0.92
CA GLY A 82 11.57 32.12 -0.33
C GLY A 82 11.75 33.56 -0.80
N PHE A 83 11.62 33.83 -2.11
CA PHE A 83 11.68 35.20 -2.63
C PHE A 83 10.51 36.05 -2.11
N THR A 84 9.31 35.47 -2.05
CA THR A 84 8.12 36.16 -1.50
C THR A 84 8.33 36.52 -0.02
N GLU A 85 8.92 35.62 0.77
CA GLU A 85 9.28 35.87 2.18
C GLU A 85 10.32 36.98 2.33
N LEU A 86 11.38 36.99 1.52
CA LEU A 86 12.40 38.04 1.54
C LEU A 86 11.84 39.42 1.16
N MET A 87 10.94 39.47 0.17
CA MET A 87 10.27 40.72 -0.22
C MET A 87 9.35 41.22 0.90
N LEU A 88 8.55 40.34 1.51
CA LEU A 88 7.64 40.69 2.61
C LEU A 88 8.39 41.13 3.88
N ALA A 89 9.58 40.56 4.12
CA ALA A 89 10.48 40.95 5.21
C ALA A 89 11.18 42.31 4.96
N GLY A 90 11.01 42.91 3.78
CA GLY A 90 11.61 44.21 3.44
C GLY A 90 13.13 44.16 3.23
N VAL A 91 13.69 42.99 2.95
CA VAL A 91 15.14 42.78 2.77
C VAL A 91 15.63 43.36 1.43
N VAL A 92 14.76 43.48 0.43
CA VAL A 92 15.10 43.97 -0.92
C VAL A 92 14.77 45.46 -1.05
N GLU A 93 13.48 45.79 -1.13
CA GLU A 93 12.99 47.15 -1.32
C GLU A 93 11.66 47.37 -0.57
N PRO A 94 11.31 48.61 -0.17
CA PRO A 94 10.04 48.89 0.47
C PRO A 94 8.86 48.59 -0.46
N LEU A 95 7.92 47.76 0.00
CA LEU A 95 6.72 47.42 -0.74
C LEU A 95 5.62 48.48 -0.54
N GLY A 96 4.95 48.86 -1.63
CA GLY A 96 3.70 49.60 -1.55
C GLY A 96 2.56 48.73 -0.97
N PRO A 97 1.48 49.32 -0.42
CA PRO A 97 0.41 48.58 0.25
C PRO A 97 -0.23 47.48 -0.60
N ARG A 98 -0.49 47.76 -1.89
CA ARG A 98 -1.07 46.78 -2.82
C ARG A 98 -0.10 45.64 -3.16
N GLN A 99 1.19 45.94 -3.33
CA GLN A 99 2.21 44.92 -3.63
C GLN A 99 2.35 43.94 -2.47
N ARG A 100 2.33 44.46 -1.23
CA ARG A 100 2.33 43.64 -0.02
C ARG A 100 1.13 42.69 0.01
N THR A 101 -0.08 43.18 -0.23
CA THR A 101 -1.28 42.33 -0.27
C THR A 101 -1.18 41.23 -1.33
N TYR A 102 -0.66 41.53 -2.53
CA TYR A 102 -0.48 40.50 -3.56
C TYR A 102 0.56 39.45 -3.16
N LEU A 103 1.68 39.86 -2.56
CA LEU A 103 2.72 38.94 -2.09
C LEU A 103 2.21 38.05 -0.94
N GLU A 104 1.43 38.59 -0.01
CA GLU A 104 0.78 37.80 1.06
C GLU A 104 -0.19 36.76 0.49
N GLN A 105 -0.95 37.12 -0.55
CA GLN A 105 -1.82 36.17 -1.27
C GLN A 105 -1.01 35.11 -2.01
N MET A 106 0.05 35.49 -2.73
CA MET A 106 0.94 34.56 -3.42
C MET A 106 1.59 33.58 -2.44
N GLN A 107 2.07 34.07 -1.30
CA GLN A 107 2.64 33.23 -0.25
C GLN A 107 1.61 32.22 0.28
N THR A 108 0.37 32.68 0.52
CA THR A 108 -0.71 31.81 1.01
C THR A 108 -1.05 30.71 0.00
N GLN A 109 -1.18 31.06 -1.28
CA GLN A 109 -1.46 30.07 -2.34
C GLN A 109 -0.28 29.11 -2.57
N GLY A 110 0.96 29.62 -2.50
CA GLY A 110 2.15 28.79 -2.63
C GLY A 110 2.28 27.78 -1.49
N LYS A 111 2.03 28.20 -0.25
CA LYS A 111 1.99 27.30 0.92
C LYS A 111 0.90 26.23 0.78
N ARG A 112 -0.28 26.62 0.27
CA ARG A 112 -1.37 25.67 -0.02
C ARG A 112 -0.98 24.65 -1.11
N LEU A 113 -0.34 25.10 -2.19
CA LEU A 113 0.10 24.19 -3.26
C LEU A 113 1.18 23.22 -2.76
N HIS A 114 2.12 23.71 -1.95
CA HIS A 114 3.16 22.87 -1.36
C HIS A 114 2.55 21.74 -0.55
N LEU A 115 1.55 22.05 0.29
CA LEU A 115 0.82 21.07 1.06
C LEU A 115 0.10 20.03 0.19
N LEU A 116 -0.51 20.45 -0.91
CA LEU A 116 -1.18 19.51 -1.82
C LEU A 116 -0.18 18.54 -2.47
N LEU A 117 1.03 19.01 -2.79
CA LEU A 117 2.10 18.16 -3.34
C LEU A 117 2.63 17.16 -2.30
N GLU A 118 2.78 17.57 -1.05
CA GLU A 118 3.17 16.70 0.06
C GLU A 118 2.13 15.59 0.28
N ASN A 119 0.85 15.94 0.39
CA ASN A 119 -0.22 14.97 0.59
C ASN A 119 -0.36 13.99 -0.59
N LEU A 120 -0.15 14.47 -1.83
CA LEU A 120 -0.20 13.61 -3.02
C LEU A 120 0.95 12.59 -3.02
N LEU A 121 2.14 13.00 -2.55
CA LEU A 121 3.28 12.11 -2.40
C LEU A 121 3.00 11.05 -1.34
N GLU A 122 2.54 11.45 -0.15
CA GLU A 122 2.19 10.53 0.94
C GLU A 122 1.12 9.51 0.49
N PHE A 123 0.12 9.96 -0.27
CA PHE A 123 -0.90 9.08 -0.83
C PHE A 123 -0.31 8.05 -1.80
N ALA A 124 0.56 8.47 -2.73
CA ALA A 124 1.18 7.58 -3.70
C ALA A 124 2.10 6.55 -3.04
N GLU A 125 2.87 6.95 -2.02
CA GLU A 125 3.70 6.04 -1.23
C GLU A 125 2.84 5.02 -0.46
N SER A 126 1.67 5.43 0.03
CA SER A 126 0.75 4.52 0.75
C SER A 126 0.15 3.42 -0.13
N GLU A 127 -0.06 3.67 -1.43
CA GLU A 127 -0.63 2.68 -2.35
C GLU A 127 0.37 1.56 -2.71
N GLU A 128 1.69 1.80 -2.58
CA GLU A 128 2.72 0.79 -2.89
C GLU A 128 3.03 -0.17 -1.74
N LEU A 129 2.67 0.21 -0.51
CA LEU A 129 2.90 -0.61 0.68
C LEU A 129 1.93 -1.79 0.68
N ALA A 130 2.37 -2.93 0.17
CA ALA A 130 1.73 -4.21 0.48
C ALA A 130 1.97 -4.48 1.98
N PRO A 131 0.92 -4.49 2.83
CA PRO A 131 1.11 -4.60 4.27
C PRO A 131 1.76 -5.94 4.59
N SER A 132 2.99 -5.89 5.08
CA SER A 132 3.73 -7.05 5.58
C SER A 132 3.34 -7.27 7.03
N TYR A 133 2.52 -8.28 7.29
CA TYR A 133 2.07 -8.59 8.65
C TYR A 133 3.13 -9.38 9.40
N ALA A 134 3.78 -8.72 10.36
CA ALA A 134 4.73 -9.34 11.27
C ALA A 134 4.53 -8.84 12.70
N PRO A 135 4.91 -9.62 13.73
CA PRO A 135 4.96 -9.12 15.09
C PRO A 135 6.02 -8.02 15.22
N PHE A 136 5.64 -6.85 15.74
CA PHE A 136 6.58 -5.77 16.07
C PHE A 136 6.20 -5.11 17.40
N LEU A 137 7.13 -4.39 18.03
CA LEU A 137 6.86 -3.65 19.26
C LEU A 137 6.43 -2.21 18.93
N PRO A 138 5.23 -1.77 19.34
CA PRO A 138 4.78 -0.39 19.12
C PRO A 138 5.72 0.67 19.68
N SER A 139 6.41 0.40 20.79
CA SER A 139 7.40 1.34 21.35
C SER A 139 8.50 1.72 20.37
N GLN A 140 9.01 0.78 19.57
CA GLN A 140 10.09 1.02 18.62
C GLN A 140 9.65 1.97 17.52
N LEU A 141 8.44 1.76 17.01
CA LEU A 141 7.81 2.63 16.03
C LEU A 141 7.62 4.06 16.56
N LEU A 142 7.10 4.19 17.79
CA LEU A 142 6.87 5.49 18.44
C LEU A 142 8.18 6.22 18.76
N LEU A 143 9.23 5.51 19.13
CA LEU A 143 10.56 6.08 19.39
C LEU A 143 11.18 6.63 18.10
N GLY A 144 11.11 5.88 16.99
CA GLY A 144 11.58 6.35 15.68
C GLY A 144 10.88 7.64 15.25
N ALA A 145 9.55 7.67 15.36
CA ALA A 145 8.77 8.88 15.08
C ALA A 145 9.18 10.06 16.00
N ARG A 146 9.40 9.82 17.29
CA ARG A 146 9.84 10.86 18.23
C ARG A 146 11.19 11.48 17.82
N GLU A 147 12.17 10.67 17.42
CA GLU A 147 13.50 11.18 17.05
C GLU A 147 13.44 12.17 15.88
N VAL A 148 12.58 11.89 14.90
CA VAL A 148 12.36 12.76 13.73
C VAL A 148 11.57 14.01 14.12
N PHE A 149 10.41 13.82 14.75
CA PHE A 149 9.44 14.90 14.93
C PHE A 149 9.72 15.80 16.13
N ALA A 150 10.46 15.33 17.15
CA ALA A 150 10.86 16.20 18.27
C ALA A 150 11.80 17.32 17.83
N ASN A 151 12.74 17.04 16.93
CA ASN A 151 13.63 18.06 16.37
C ASN A 151 12.86 19.07 15.52
N LEU A 152 11.94 18.61 14.68
CA LEU A 152 11.10 19.48 13.85
C LEU A 152 10.16 20.34 14.69
N ALA A 153 9.58 19.80 15.77
CA ALA A 153 8.79 20.55 16.74
C ALA A 153 9.60 21.66 17.40
N ALA A 154 10.81 21.32 17.88
CA ALA A 154 11.71 22.27 18.55
C ALA A 154 12.11 23.43 17.63
N GLN A 155 12.37 23.17 16.33
CA GLN A 155 12.65 24.21 15.34
C GLN A 155 11.48 25.18 15.14
N ARG A 156 10.24 24.72 15.35
CA ARG A 156 9.06 25.60 15.35
C ARG A 156 8.80 26.25 16.70
N GLY A 157 9.42 25.80 17.79
CA GLY A 157 9.12 26.27 19.16
C GLY A 157 7.93 25.55 19.81
N LEU A 158 7.58 24.36 19.31
CA LEU A 158 6.50 23.53 19.84
C LEU A 158 7.03 22.49 20.83
N ALA A 159 6.27 22.21 21.88
CA ALA A 159 6.53 21.09 22.78
C ALA A 159 6.11 19.77 22.12
N PHE A 160 6.97 18.75 22.20
CA PHE A 160 6.68 17.39 21.72
C PHE A 160 6.78 16.41 22.88
N GLU A 161 5.65 15.83 23.28
CA GLU A 161 5.58 14.85 24.36
C GLU A 161 5.07 13.51 23.83
N LEU A 162 5.82 12.45 24.09
CA LEU A 162 5.42 11.07 23.78
C LEU A 162 5.02 10.37 25.09
N THR A 163 3.74 10.00 25.19
CA THR A 163 3.22 9.21 26.31
C THR A 163 2.69 7.88 25.80
N GLN A 164 3.24 6.77 26.30
CA GLN A 164 2.74 5.42 26.04
C GLN A 164 1.99 4.92 27.28
N GLN A 165 0.76 4.42 27.09
CA GLN A 165 -0.02 3.77 28.15
C GLN A 165 -0.15 2.28 27.86
N GLY A 166 -0.02 1.46 28.90
CA GLY A 166 -0.11 -0.01 28.80
C GLY A 166 1.23 -0.71 28.63
N GLU A 167 1.19 -2.05 28.55
CA GLU A 167 2.37 -2.88 28.34
C GLU A 167 2.77 -2.89 26.86
N ASP A 168 4.08 -2.80 26.60
CA ASP A 168 4.65 -2.88 25.26
C ASP A 168 4.70 -4.34 24.78
N LYS A 169 3.60 -4.79 24.18
CA LYS A 169 3.45 -6.16 23.66
C LYS A 169 3.63 -6.19 22.15
N PRO A 170 4.15 -7.31 21.60
CA PRO A 170 4.18 -7.51 20.16
C PRO A 170 2.79 -7.35 19.55
N PHE A 171 2.66 -6.44 18.61
CA PHE A 171 1.47 -6.21 17.81
C PHE A 171 1.67 -6.86 16.43
N ASN A 172 0.70 -7.66 15.98
CA ASN A 172 0.72 -8.25 14.65
C ASN A 172 0.08 -7.26 13.66
N GLY A 173 0.91 -6.66 12.81
CA GLY A 173 0.48 -5.67 11.84
C GLY A 173 1.59 -5.31 10.86
N SER A 174 1.31 -4.35 9.99
CA SER A 174 2.32 -3.74 9.14
C SER A 174 2.92 -2.53 9.84
N ALA A 175 4.12 -2.69 10.38
CA ALA A 175 4.86 -1.60 11.02
C ALA A 175 5.08 -0.43 10.05
N GLU A 176 5.44 -0.74 8.81
CA GLU A 176 5.72 0.22 7.73
C GLU A 176 4.46 1.05 7.38
N THR A 177 3.29 0.41 7.31
CA THR A 177 2.03 1.11 7.06
C THR A 177 1.66 2.03 8.23
N LEU A 178 1.86 1.57 9.47
CA LEU A 178 1.59 2.39 10.65
C LEU A 178 2.59 3.53 10.81
N GLU A 179 3.84 3.35 10.40
CA GLU A 179 4.86 4.40 10.34
C GLU A 179 4.43 5.52 9.40
N LEU A 180 3.98 5.16 8.20
CA LEU A 180 3.49 6.13 7.22
C LEU A 180 2.29 6.92 7.76
N VAL A 181 1.33 6.23 8.37
CA VAL A 181 0.16 6.87 9.00
C VAL A 181 0.61 7.81 10.12
N LEU A 182 1.51 7.37 11.00
CA LEU A 182 2.03 8.21 12.08
C LEU A 182 2.76 9.44 11.54
N HIS A 183 3.60 9.27 10.53
CA HIS A 183 4.34 10.36 9.90
C HIS A 183 3.40 11.40 9.29
N GLY A 184 2.36 10.98 8.55
CA GLY A 184 1.35 11.89 8.02
C GLY A 184 0.60 12.64 9.12
N LEU A 185 0.19 11.94 10.19
CA LEU A 185 -0.49 12.57 11.33
C LEU A 185 0.39 13.58 12.07
N LEU A 186 1.66 13.24 12.32
CA LEU A 186 2.60 14.12 13.02
C LEU A 186 3.03 15.31 12.17
N SER A 187 3.24 15.11 10.86
CA SER A 187 3.48 16.18 9.88
C SER A 187 2.30 17.17 9.88
N ASN A 188 1.07 16.65 9.87
CA ASN A 188 -0.14 17.45 9.96
C ASN A 188 -0.23 18.21 11.30
N ALA A 189 0.09 17.55 12.42
CA ALA A 189 0.09 18.18 13.75
C ALA A 189 1.07 19.35 13.81
N LEU A 190 2.33 19.15 13.40
CA LEU A 190 3.34 20.22 13.36
C LEU A 190 2.93 21.43 12.52
N ARG A 191 2.18 21.18 11.44
CA ARG A 191 1.73 22.23 10.53
C ARG A 191 0.52 23.00 11.06
N LEU A 192 -0.37 22.33 11.80
CA LEU A 192 -1.66 22.89 12.23
C LEU A 192 -1.67 23.41 13.67
N THR A 193 -0.71 23.00 14.50
CA THR A 193 -0.58 23.53 15.86
C THR A 193 -0.13 25.00 15.80
N PRO A 194 -0.94 25.93 16.34
CA PRO A 194 -0.56 27.34 16.40
C PRO A 194 0.60 27.55 17.39
N LEU A 195 1.40 28.58 17.10
CA LEU A 195 2.49 29.06 17.96
C LEU A 195 2.00 30.03 19.04
#